data_AF-N9CZI5-F1
#
_entry.id   AF-N9CZI5-F1
#
_cell.length_a   1.000
_cell.length_b   1.000
_cell.length_c   1.000
_cell.angle_alpha   90.00
_cell.angle_beta   90.00
_cell.angle_gamma   90.00
#
_symmetry.space_group_name_H-M   'P 1'
#
loop_
_entity.id
_entity.type
_entity.pdbx_description
1 polymer ?
#
loop_
_entity_poly.entity_id
_entity_poly.type
_entity_poly.pdbx_seq_one_letter_code
_entity_poly.pdbx_strand_id
1 'polypeptide(L)'
;MIDYSYLDTLINDCEIAKQSKPINTYIYSSNEDLETFFILHRKELIQEDIFAIYIIKEINGNSEETRFKFEQFKHNKEIACPKLNHNPSDVLYVGSSSKNVINRLKQHILGAHSKTYALRLVNWFQGEYEIEIRTYKVASNILQLIEDNLSHNLHPAFGKTGGNNK
;
A
#
# COMPACT_ATOMS: atom_id res chain seq x y z
N MET A 1 -21.80 -23.73 -26.88
CA MET A 1 -22.22 -22.76 -25.85
C MET A 1 -20.94 -22.22 -25.24
N ILE A 2 -20.79 -20.90 -25.10
CA ILE A 2 -19.59 -20.30 -24.49
C ILE A 2 -19.69 -20.49 -22.98
N ASP A 3 -18.62 -20.96 -22.35
CA ASP A 3 -18.51 -21.05 -20.89
C ASP A 3 -18.11 -19.68 -20.31
N TYR A 4 -18.90 -19.16 -19.39
CA TYR A 4 -18.71 -17.87 -18.73
C TYR A 4 -18.25 -18.00 -17.28
N SER A 5 -17.88 -19.20 -16.82
CA SER A 5 -17.46 -19.51 -15.45
C SER A 5 -16.38 -18.57 -14.89
N TYR A 6 -15.44 -18.12 -15.72
CA TYR A 6 -14.43 -17.14 -15.34
C TYR A 6 -15.05 -15.79 -14.95
N LEU A 7 -15.98 -15.27 -15.76
CA LEU A 7 -16.64 -13.99 -15.49
C LEU A 7 -17.54 -14.10 -14.26
N ASP A 8 -18.26 -15.22 -14.10
CA ASP A 8 -19.09 -15.46 -12.93
C ASP A 8 -18.27 -15.49 -11.65
N THR A 9 -17.08 -16.11 -11.69
CA THR A 9 -16.13 -16.13 -10.58
C THR A 9 -15.65 -14.71 -10.25
N LEU A 10 -15.26 -13.93 -11.26
CA LEU A 10 -14.79 -12.55 -11.06
C LEU A 10 -15.89 -11.65 -10.48
N ILE A 11 -17.13 -11.79 -10.95
CA ILE A 11 -18.28 -11.05 -10.41
C ILE A 11 -18.49 -11.41 -8.94
N ASN A 12 -18.46 -12.69 -8.61
CA ASN A 12 -18.58 -13.15 -7.23
C ASN A 12 -17.43 -12.62 -6.34
N ASP A 13 -16.19 -12.63 -6.84
CA ASP A 13 -15.04 -12.07 -6.15
C ASP A 13 -15.21 -10.56 -5.86
N CYS A 14 -15.74 -9.80 -6.82
CA CYS A 14 -16.08 -8.39 -6.63
C CYS A 14 -17.15 -8.18 -5.55
N GLU A 15 -18.19 -9.01 -5.52
CA GLU A 15 -19.22 -8.93 -4.48
C GLU A 15 -18.66 -9.26 -3.09
N ILE A 16 -17.79 -10.28 -2.97
CA ILE A 16 -17.09 -10.59 -1.72
C ILE A 16 -16.21 -9.40 -1.30
N ALA A 17 -15.44 -8.82 -2.23
CA ALA A 17 -14.57 -7.68 -1.94
C ALA A 17 -15.37 -6.47 -1.42
N LYS A 18 -16.51 -6.18 -2.02
CA LYS A 18 -17.42 -5.08 -1.63
C LYS A 18 -18.00 -5.26 -0.22
N GLN A 19 -18.28 -6.50 0.17
CA GLN A 19 -18.86 -6.82 1.47
C GLN A 19 -17.80 -6.99 2.57
N SER A 20 -16.55 -7.26 2.18
CA SER A 20 -15.43 -7.48 3.09
C SER A 20 -15.12 -6.22 3.91
N LYS A 21 -14.89 -6.41 5.21
CA LYS A 21 -14.48 -5.34 6.14
C LYS A 21 -13.15 -5.70 6.79
N PRO A 22 -12.33 -4.71 7.17
CA PRO A 22 -11.16 -4.96 8.00
C PRO A 22 -11.54 -5.67 9.29
N ILE A 23 -10.74 -6.63 9.71
CA ILE A 23 -10.84 -7.28 11.03
C ILE A 23 -10.34 -6.30 12.08
N ASN A 24 -9.15 -5.74 11.86
CA ASN A 24 -8.56 -4.70 12.69
C ASN A 24 -8.03 -3.58 11.80
N THR A 25 -7.95 -2.39 12.38
CA THR A 25 -7.28 -1.24 11.78
C THR A 25 -6.29 -0.66 12.80
N TYR A 26 -5.06 -0.43 12.34
CA TYR A 26 -3.98 0.15 13.13
C TYR A 26 -3.52 1.42 12.46
N ILE A 27 -3.13 2.41 13.26
CA ILE A 27 -2.60 3.68 12.79
C ILE A 27 -1.21 3.83 13.37
N TYR A 28 -0.21 3.97 12.51
CA TYR A 28 1.15 4.38 12.88
C TYR A 28 1.36 5.82 12.43
N SER A 29 1.88 6.66 13.30
CA SER A 29 2.29 8.03 12.95
C SER A 29 3.81 8.16 12.98
N SER A 30 4.40 8.93 12.06
CA SER A 30 5.85 9.08 11.93
C SER A 30 6.55 9.71 13.13
N ASN A 31 5.80 10.31 14.05
CA ASN A 31 6.29 10.81 15.34
C ASN A 31 6.36 9.73 16.44
N GLU A 32 5.86 8.52 16.18
CA GLU A 32 5.94 7.36 17.05
C GLU A 32 7.18 6.50 16.74
N ASP A 33 7.62 5.72 17.73
CA ASP A 33 8.70 4.75 17.53
C ASP A 33 8.22 3.54 16.71
N LEU A 34 8.74 3.42 15.48
CA LEU A 34 8.33 2.41 14.50
C LEU A 34 8.56 0.97 15.00
N GLU A 35 9.68 0.71 15.67
CA GLU A 35 9.99 -0.63 16.15
C GLU A 35 9.09 -1.03 17.31
N THR A 36 8.82 -0.12 18.24
CA THR A 36 7.86 -0.33 19.34
C THR A 36 6.46 -0.59 18.78
N PHE A 37 6.00 0.19 17.80
CA PHE A 37 4.72 -0.05 17.12
C PHE A 37 4.66 -1.46 16.51
N PHE A 38 5.69 -1.88 15.78
CA PHE A 38 5.73 -3.20 15.18
C PHE A 38 5.87 -4.34 16.19
N ILE A 39 6.53 -4.13 17.33
CA ILE A 39 6.59 -5.12 18.42
C ILE A 39 5.22 -5.28 19.04
N LEU A 40 4.54 -4.17 19.35
CA LEU A 40 3.24 -4.16 20.01
C LEU A 40 2.16 -4.88 19.17
N HIS A 41 2.15 -4.66 17.87
CA HIS A 41 1.13 -5.20 16.95
C HIS A 41 1.63 -6.39 16.13
N ARG A 42 2.79 -6.96 16.47
CA ARG A 42 3.42 -8.00 15.66
C ARG A 42 2.45 -9.15 15.43
N LYS A 43 1.90 -9.69 16.51
CA LYS A 43 1.12 -10.93 16.49
C LYS A 43 -0.06 -10.84 15.54
N GLU A 44 -0.74 -9.72 15.53
CA GLU A 44 -1.93 -9.46 14.71
C GLU A 44 -1.57 -9.17 13.24
N LEU A 45 -0.41 -8.53 13.00
CA LEU A 45 0.04 -8.13 11.65
C LEU A 45 0.72 -9.27 10.87
N ILE A 46 1.20 -10.33 11.52
CA ILE A 46 1.86 -11.47 10.87
C ILE A 46 1.17 -12.81 11.14
N GLN A 47 -0.09 -12.79 11.56
CA GLN A 47 -0.87 -14.01 11.77
C GLN A 47 -1.07 -14.76 10.43
N GLU A 48 -1.07 -16.09 10.50
CA GLU A 48 -1.43 -16.95 9.36
C GLU A 48 -2.85 -16.64 8.85
N ASP A 49 -3.03 -16.72 7.53
CA ASP A 49 -4.26 -16.36 6.81
C ASP A 49 -4.77 -14.93 7.01
N ILE A 50 -3.93 -14.04 7.58
CA ILE A 50 -4.20 -12.61 7.66
C ILE A 50 -3.37 -11.89 6.64
N PHE A 51 -4.06 -11.17 5.76
CA PHE A 51 -3.45 -10.25 4.82
C PHE A 51 -3.74 -8.82 5.23
N ALA A 52 -2.93 -7.89 4.73
CA ALA A 52 -3.07 -6.49 5.08
C ALA A 52 -3.08 -5.60 3.85
N ILE A 53 -3.86 -4.53 3.93
CA ILE A 53 -3.74 -3.35 3.07
C ILE A 53 -3.18 -2.22 3.93
N TYR A 54 -2.24 -1.46 3.39
CA TYR A 54 -1.69 -0.29 4.03
C TYR A 54 -1.83 0.94 3.13
N ILE A 55 -2.12 2.07 3.77
CA ILE A 55 -2.29 3.37 3.12
C ILE A 55 -1.30 4.31 3.80
N ILE A 56 -0.37 4.86 3.03
CA ILE A 56 0.64 5.82 3.50
C ILE A 56 0.17 7.21 3.08
N LYS A 57 0.02 8.12 4.03
CA LYS A 57 -0.48 9.48 3.82
C LYS A 57 0.51 10.50 4.39
N GLU A 58 0.82 11.54 3.63
CA GLU A 58 1.48 12.73 4.13
C GLU A 58 0.53 13.53 5.03
N ILE A 59 1.07 14.12 6.10
CA ILE A 59 0.32 14.89 7.09
C ILE A 59 0.80 16.35 7.06
N ASN A 60 -0.14 17.30 6.95
CA ASN A 60 0.11 18.75 6.96
C ASN A 60 1.16 19.24 5.95
N GLY A 61 1.39 18.49 4.88
CA GLY A 61 2.41 18.77 3.89
C GLY A 61 1.89 19.50 2.65
N ASN A 62 2.71 19.50 1.61
CA ASN A 62 2.37 20.06 0.30
C ASN A 62 2.55 18.96 -0.75
N SER A 63 1.45 18.38 -1.22
CA SER A 63 1.48 17.25 -2.14
C SER A 63 2.14 17.57 -3.49
N GLU A 64 2.12 18.82 -3.96
CA GLU A 64 2.85 19.22 -5.17
C GLU A 64 4.37 19.18 -4.95
N GLU A 65 4.82 19.75 -3.83
CA GLU A 65 6.24 19.75 -3.46
C GLU A 65 6.74 18.32 -3.20
N THR A 66 5.94 17.51 -2.50
CA THR A 66 6.25 16.10 -2.22
C THR A 66 6.36 15.29 -3.51
N ARG A 67 5.44 15.51 -4.46
CA ARG A 67 5.54 14.89 -5.79
C ARG A 67 6.82 15.29 -6.50
N PHE A 68 7.16 16.57 -6.51
CA PHE A 68 8.37 17.08 -7.15
C PHE A 68 9.64 16.46 -6.55
N LYS A 69 9.73 16.39 -5.21
CA LYS A 69 10.85 15.74 -4.51
C LYS A 69 11.01 14.26 -4.90
N PHE A 70 9.91 13.52 -4.99
CA PHE A 70 9.96 12.12 -5.42
C PHE A 70 10.38 11.97 -6.89
N GLU A 71 9.93 12.86 -7.77
CA GLU A 71 10.33 12.85 -9.19
C GLU A 71 11.84 13.06 -9.36
N GLN A 72 12.43 13.98 -8.58
CA GLN A 72 13.88 14.20 -8.53
C GLN A 72 14.61 12.96 -8.01
N PHE A 73 14.13 12.35 -6.92
CA PHE A 73 14.72 11.12 -6.39
C PHE A 73 14.68 9.95 -7.40
N LYS A 74 13.56 9.80 -8.11
CA LYS A 74 13.34 8.71 -9.09
C LYS A 74 14.23 8.83 -10.33
N HIS A 75 14.81 9.99 -10.64
CA HIS A 75 15.69 10.15 -11.80
C HIS A 75 16.89 9.18 -11.78
N ASN A 76 17.28 8.69 -10.60
CA ASN A 76 18.21 7.56 -10.48
C ASN A 76 17.52 6.24 -10.91
N LYS A 77 17.78 5.82 -12.15
CA LYS A 77 17.19 4.60 -12.76
C LYS A 77 17.72 3.29 -12.17
N GLU A 78 18.73 3.31 -11.29
CA GLU A 78 19.29 2.10 -10.68
C GLU A 78 18.43 1.57 -9.52
N ILE A 79 17.48 2.38 -9.02
CA ILE A 79 16.62 2.03 -7.90
C ILE A 79 15.18 1.84 -8.39
N ALA A 80 14.57 0.71 -8.04
CA ALA A 80 13.17 0.42 -8.30
C ALA A 80 12.27 1.28 -7.38
N CYS A 81 11.70 2.33 -7.96
CA CYS A 81 10.77 3.24 -7.30
C CYS A 81 9.36 3.13 -7.87
N PRO A 82 8.32 3.44 -7.07
CA PRO A 82 6.96 3.57 -7.53
C PRO A 82 6.77 4.41 -8.79
N LYS A 83 5.79 4.06 -9.63
CA LYS A 83 5.38 4.95 -10.73
C LYS A 83 4.78 6.23 -10.13
N LEU A 84 4.97 7.34 -10.83
CA LEU A 84 4.22 8.57 -10.54
C LEU A 84 2.83 8.43 -11.17
N ASN A 85 1.79 8.68 -10.39
CA ASN A 85 0.42 8.80 -10.92
C ASN A 85 0.20 10.21 -11.47
N HIS A 86 -0.97 10.50 -12.03
CA HIS A 86 -1.21 11.76 -12.75
C HIS A 86 -1.22 12.99 -11.83
N ASN A 87 -1.91 12.91 -10.70
CA ASN A 87 -2.14 14.06 -9.82
C ASN A 87 -1.30 13.96 -8.53
N PRO A 88 -0.90 15.11 -7.95
CA PRO A 88 -0.51 15.20 -6.55
C PRO A 88 -1.63 14.68 -5.64
N SER A 89 -1.26 14.08 -4.50
CA SER A 89 -2.19 13.59 -3.49
C SER A 89 -1.48 13.50 -2.16
N ASP A 90 -2.18 13.82 -1.07
CA ASP A 90 -1.69 13.60 0.29
C ASP A 90 -1.64 12.09 0.60
N VAL A 91 -2.41 11.26 -0.10
CA VAL A 91 -2.23 9.81 -0.08
C VAL A 91 -1.04 9.47 -0.96
N LEU A 92 0.09 9.08 -0.36
CA LEU A 92 1.31 8.81 -1.10
C LEU A 92 1.26 7.45 -1.80
N TYR A 93 0.72 6.43 -1.12
CA TYR A 93 0.75 5.05 -1.62
C TYR A 93 -0.33 4.19 -0.98
N VAL A 94 -0.93 3.32 -1.80
CA VAL A 94 -1.80 2.22 -1.37
C VAL A 94 -1.15 0.92 -1.80
N GLY A 95 -1.08 -0.05 -0.90
CA GLY A 95 -0.61 -1.39 -1.27
C GLY A 95 -1.09 -2.47 -0.32
N SER A 96 -0.88 -3.72 -0.71
CA SER A 96 -1.19 -4.86 0.13
C SER A 96 0.02 -5.75 0.40
N SER A 97 -0.15 -6.67 1.35
CA SER A 97 0.77 -7.75 1.63
C SER A 97 0.02 -8.98 2.11
N SER A 98 0.23 -10.10 1.42
CA SER A 98 -0.30 -11.41 1.80
C SER A 98 0.69 -12.28 2.59
N LYS A 99 1.89 -11.76 2.90
CA LYS A 99 2.96 -12.52 3.55
C LYS A 99 3.48 -11.87 4.82
N ASN A 100 4.06 -10.69 4.71
CA ASN A 100 4.69 -10.01 5.83
C ASN A 100 4.59 -8.50 5.63
N VAL A 101 3.52 -7.92 6.18
CA VAL A 101 3.25 -6.49 6.04
C VAL A 101 4.31 -5.64 6.73
N ILE A 102 4.84 -6.08 7.88
CA ILE A 102 5.89 -5.37 8.61
C ILE A 102 7.13 -5.19 7.72
N ASN A 103 7.61 -6.27 7.09
CA ASN A 103 8.76 -6.20 6.20
C ASN A 103 8.48 -5.32 4.97
N ARG A 104 7.27 -5.36 4.40
CA ARG A 104 6.87 -4.46 3.31
C ARG A 104 6.88 -3.00 3.75
N LEU A 105 6.32 -2.68 4.91
CA LEU A 105 6.33 -1.31 5.46
C LEU A 105 7.75 -0.84 5.74
N LYS A 106 8.61 -1.66 6.36
CA LYS A 106 10.03 -1.34 6.55
C LYS A 106 10.73 -1.02 5.21
N GLN A 107 10.43 -1.76 4.16
CA GLN A 107 10.97 -1.48 2.82
C GLN A 107 10.53 -0.12 2.26
N HIS A 108 9.29 0.28 2.53
CA HIS A 108 8.78 1.60 2.14
C HIS A 108 9.36 2.73 2.99
N ILE A 109 9.60 2.50 4.29
CA ILE A 109 9.99 3.53 5.25
C ILE A 109 11.51 3.65 5.35
N LEU A 110 12.18 2.58 5.79
CA LEU A 110 13.60 2.53 6.16
C LEU A 110 14.53 2.23 4.97
N GLY A 111 13.96 1.78 3.85
CA GLY A 111 14.70 1.43 2.64
C GLY A 111 14.72 -0.07 2.34
N ALA A 112 15.15 -0.42 1.14
CA ALA A 112 15.13 -1.78 0.62
C ALA A 112 16.29 -2.03 -0.35
N HIS A 113 16.50 -3.28 -0.76
CA HIS A 113 17.42 -3.60 -1.85
C HIS A 113 17.04 -2.85 -3.13
N SER A 114 18.01 -2.42 -3.97
CA SER A 114 17.78 -1.55 -5.14
C SER A 114 16.68 -2.04 -6.08
N LYS A 115 16.59 -3.35 -6.30
CA LYS A 115 15.56 -3.99 -7.15
C LYS A 115 14.16 -4.10 -6.53
N THR A 116 14.01 -3.84 -5.24
CA THR A 116 12.72 -3.95 -4.55
C THR A 116 11.87 -2.71 -4.82
N TYR A 117 10.67 -2.90 -5.36
CA TYR A 117 9.72 -1.81 -5.58
C TYR A 117 9.21 -1.25 -4.24
N ALA A 118 9.62 -0.04 -3.88
CA ALA A 118 9.28 0.60 -2.61
C ALA A 118 9.44 2.13 -2.66
N LEU A 119 8.68 2.85 -1.83
CA LEU A 119 8.71 4.33 -1.74
C LEU A 119 10.05 4.87 -1.25
N ARG A 120 10.61 4.24 -0.21
CA ARG A 120 11.90 4.60 0.40
C ARG A 120 11.89 6.01 1.00
N LEU A 121 10.91 6.28 1.84
CA LEU A 121 10.65 7.61 2.40
C LEU A 121 11.91 8.22 3.04
N VAL A 122 12.69 7.44 3.78
CA VAL A 122 13.95 7.90 4.42
C VAL A 122 14.95 8.54 3.44
N ASN A 123 14.87 8.25 2.14
CA ASN A 123 15.82 8.74 1.16
C ASN A 123 15.46 10.11 0.56
N TRP A 124 14.21 10.55 0.65
CA TRP A 124 13.76 11.74 -0.09
C TRP A 124 12.63 12.53 0.58
N PHE A 125 11.86 11.90 1.47
CA PHE A 125 10.73 12.53 2.15
C PHE A 125 11.18 13.09 3.51
N GLN A 126 10.83 14.35 3.79
CA GLN A 126 11.23 15.06 5.01
C GLN A 126 10.02 15.55 5.84
N GLY A 127 8.80 15.15 5.48
CA GLY A 127 7.57 15.52 6.18
C GLY A 127 7.11 14.48 7.19
N GLU A 128 5.96 14.76 7.81
CA GLU A 128 5.25 13.81 8.65
C GLU A 128 4.34 12.94 7.79
N TYR A 129 4.13 11.69 8.21
CA TYR A 129 3.25 10.76 7.54
C TYR A 129 2.56 9.83 8.51
N GLU A 130 1.38 9.34 8.11
CA GLU A 130 0.62 8.33 8.81
C GLU A 130 0.51 7.07 7.93
N ILE A 131 0.49 5.91 8.57
CA ILE A 131 0.22 4.63 7.92
C ILE A 131 -0.99 3.99 8.58
N GLU A 132 -2.06 3.90 7.80
CA GLU A 132 -3.24 3.12 8.16
C GLU A 132 -3.06 1.69 7.65
N ILE A 133 -3.12 0.71 8.55
CA ILE A 133 -2.95 -0.72 8.25
C ILE A 133 -4.25 -1.45 8.58
N ARG A 134 -4.89 -2.01 7.56
CA ARG A 134 -6.14 -2.77 7.67
C ARG A 134 -5.87 -4.25 7.45
N THR A 135 -6.25 -5.10 8.39
CA THR A 135 -6.10 -6.56 8.26
C THR A 135 -7.38 -7.22 7.75
N TYR A 136 -7.25 -8.26 6.95
CA TYR A 136 -8.36 -8.99 6.33
C TYR A 136 -8.10 -10.50 6.36
N LYS A 137 -9.17 -11.27 6.45
CA LYS A 137 -9.16 -12.73 6.26
C LYS A 137 -9.95 -13.06 5.01
N VAL A 138 -9.32 -12.85 3.86
CA VAL A 138 -9.88 -13.06 2.52
C VAL A 138 -8.81 -13.67 1.63
N ALA A 139 -9.21 -14.27 0.50
CA ALA A 139 -8.26 -14.76 -0.49
C ALA A 139 -7.48 -13.61 -1.15
N SER A 140 -6.31 -13.89 -1.72
CA SER A 140 -5.38 -12.87 -2.22
C SER A 140 -5.93 -12.10 -3.43
N ASN A 141 -6.71 -12.76 -4.30
CA ASN A 141 -7.44 -12.14 -5.39
C ASN A 141 -8.47 -11.12 -4.88
N ILE A 142 -9.20 -11.45 -3.81
CA ILE A 142 -10.15 -10.54 -3.17
C ILE A 142 -9.42 -9.34 -2.57
N LEU A 143 -8.30 -9.58 -1.88
CA LEU A 143 -7.48 -8.52 -1.30
C LEU A 143 -7.00 -7.52 -2.37
N GLN A 144 -6.59 -8.01 -3.55
CA GLN A 144 -6.20 -7.17 -4.67
C GLN A 144 -7.36 -6.31 -5.16
N LEU A 145 -8.58 -6.85 -5.26
CA LEU A 145 -9.77 -6.06 -5.63
C LEU A 145 -10.06 -4.95 -4.61
N ILE A 146 -9.87 -5.23 -3.31
CA ILE A 146 -10.01 -4.22 -2.25
C ILE A 146 -8.92 -3.15 -2.38
N GLU A 147 -7.66 -3.54 -2.63
CA GLU A 147 -6.54 -2.61 -2.87
C GLU A 147 -6.81 -1.73 -4.10
N ASP A 148 -7.25 -2.32 -5.21
CA ASP A 148 -7.54 -1.62 -6.46
C ASP A 148 -8.65 -0.59 -6.26
N ASN A 149 -9.74 -0.97 -5.57
CA ASN A 149 -10.82 -0.05 -5.24
C ASN A 149 -10.36 1.08 -4.31
N LEU A 150 -9.51 0.80 -3.31
CA LEU A 150 -8.96 1.85 -2.45
C LEU A 150 -8.05 2.78 -3.22
N SER A 151 -7.18 2.26 -4.08
CA SER A 151 -6.30 3.05 -4.95
C SER A 151 -7.11 3.92 -5.91
N HIS A 152 -8.18 3.37 -6.50
CA HIS A 152 -9.10 4.11 -7.37
C HIS A 152 -9.76 5.29 -6.64
N ASN A 153 -10.26 5.06 -5.42
CA ASN A 153 -10.99 6.10 -4.68
C ASN A 153 -10.05 7.14 -4.05
N LEU A 154 -8.88 6.72 -3.57
CA LEU A 154 -7.94 7.59 -2.84
C LEU A 154 -6.96 8.32 -3.75
N HIS A 155 -6.84 7.91 -5.02
CA HIS A 155 -5.97 8.54 -6.02
C HIS A 155 -4.54 8.77 -5.50
N PRO A 156 -3.79 7.73 -5.10
CA PRO A 156 -2.49 7.92 -4.49
C PRO A 156 -1.52 8.62 -5.45
N ALA A 157 -0.58 9.42 -4.92
CA ALA A 157 0.41 10.12 -5.72
C ALA A 157 1.37 9.15 -6.44
N PHE A 158 1.65 8.00 -5.81
CA PHE A 158 2.59 7.01 -6.30
C PHE A 158 2.02 5.59 -6.18
N GLY A 159 2.44 4.72 -7.10
CA GLY A 159 2.02 3.32 -7.09
C GLY A 159 1.72 2.81 -8.48
N LYS A 160 1.21 1.57 -8.56
CA LYS A 160 0.61 1.08 -9.81
C LYS A 160 -0.89 1.35 -9.72
N THR A 161 -1.47 1.84 -10.82
CA THR A 161 -2.92 1.96 -10.98
C THR A 161 -3.42 0.77 -11.81
N GLY A 162 -4.51 0.16 -11.36
CA GLY A 162 -5.08 -1.04 -11.96
C GLY A 162 -4.43 -2.33 -11.47
N GLY A 163 -5.07 -3.46 -11.79
CA GLY A 163 -4.68 -4.78 -11.30
C GLY A 163 -3.19 -5.05 -11.52
N ASN A 164 -2.53 -5.55 -10.49
CA ASN A 164 -1.11 -5.95 -10.49
C ASN A 164 -0.76 -7.08 -11.49
N ASN A 165 -1.64 -7.39 -12.45
CA ASN A 165 -1.49 -8.51 -13.36
C ASN A 165 -0.70 -8.13 -14.60
N LYS A 166 0.35 -8.92 -14.81
CA LYS A 166 0.94 -9.20 -16.12
C LYS A 166 -0.12 -9.69 -17.09
#